data_AF-A0A2A6LMT3-F1
#
_entry.id   AF-A0A2A6LMT3-F1
#
_cell.length_a   1.000
_cell.length_b   1.000
_cell.length_c   1.000
_cell.angle_alpha   90.00
_cell.angle_beta   90.00
_cell.angle_gamma   90.00
#
_symmetry.space_group_name_H-M   'P 1'
#
loop_
_entity.id
_entity.type
_entity.pdbx_description
1 polymer ?
#
loop_
_entity_poly.entity_id
_entity_poly.type
_entity_poly.pdbx_seq_one_letter_code
_entity_poly.pdbx_strand_id
1 'polypeptide(L)' 'MLDSDQRQKIIAEVASANGVSSDILSNLLALETEFDNLHAWGARPALRRRMAEIIDESMPSGDGGAS' A
#
# COMPACT_ATOMS: atom_id res chain seq x y z
N MET A 1 4.33 21.21 0.67
CA MET A 1 4.76 19.82 0.36
C MET A 1 5.52 19.33 1.57
N LEU A 2 5.18 18.16 2.11
CA LEU A 2 6.04 17.49 3.08
C LEU A 2 7.39 17.21 2.40
N ASP A 3 8.47 17.48 3.11
CA ASP A 3 9.81 17.13 2.66
C ASP A 3 9.90 15.60 2.46
N SER A 4 10.57 15.14 1.39
CA SER A 4 10.61 13.71 1.03
C SER A 4 11.11 12.84 2.18
N ASP A 5 12.08 13.33 2.96
CA ASP A 5 12.60 12.68 4.15
C ASP A 5 11.57 12.59 5.28
N GLN A 6 10.76 13.64 5.48
CA GLN A 6 9.68 13.61 6.48
C GLN A 6 8.60 12.61 6.08
N ARG A 7 8.24 12.54 4.80
CA ARG A 7 7.26 11.57 4.30
C ARG A 7 7.73 10.14 4.53
N GLN A 8 9.00 9.82 4.23
CA GLN A 8 9.55 8.49 4.46
C GLN A 8 9.58 8.10 5.94
N LYS A 9 9.91 9.04 6.84
CA LYS A 9 9.86 8.80 8.30
C LYS A 9 8.45 8.48 8.76
N ILE A 10 7.45 9.26 8.35
CA ILE A 10 6.05 9.00 8.69
C ILE A 10 5.60 7.63 8.17
N ILE A 11 5.94 7.30 6.93
CA ILE A 11 5.63 5.98 6.36
C ILE A 11 6.26 4.86 7.20
N ALA A 12 7.52 4.98 7.59
CA ALA A 12 8.21 3.98 8.40
C ALA A 12 7.58 3.83 9.81
N GLU A 13 7.24 4.94 10.46
CA GLU A 13 6.60 4.93 11.77
C GLU A 13 5.21 4.28 11.71
N VAL A 14 4.38 4.67 10.73
CA VAL A 14 3.04 4.10 10.54
C VAL A 14 3.12 2.62 10.15
N ALA A 15 4.05 2.25 9.28
CA ALA A 15 4.31 0.86 8.89
C ALA A 15 4.63 0.01 10.12
N SER A 16 5.59 0.46 10.92
CA SER A 16 6.00 -0.23 12.15
C SER A 16 4.86 -0.33 13.17
N ALA A 17 4.08 0.75 13.35
CA ALA A 17 2.97 0.76 14.32
C ALA A 17 1.84 -0.19 13.94
N ASN A 18 1.65 -0.45 12.64
CA ASN A 18 0.58 -1.32 12.12
C ASN A 18 1.07 -2.72 11.73
N GLY A 19 2.37 -3.02 11.89
CA GLY A 19 2.95 -4.31 11.53
C GLY A 19 2.89 -4.61 10.03
N VAL A 20 2.95 -3.58 9.18
CA VAL A 20 2.94 -3.70 7.71
C VAL A 20 4.28 -3.23 7.13
N SER A 21 4.59 -3.64 5.90
CA SER A 21 5.77 -3.13 5.20
C SER A 21 5.60 -1.65 4.82
N SER A 22 6.68 -0.87 4.94
CA SER A 22 6.75 0.51 4.42
C SER A 22 6.57 0.58 2.91
N ASP A 23 6.93 -0.49 2.19
CA ASP A 23 6.80 -0.56 0.74
C ASP A 23 5.32 -0.61 0.32
N ILE A 24 4.50 -1.35 1.07
CA ILE A 24 3.04 -1.40 0.87
C ILE A 24 2.45 0.00 0.99
N LEU A 25 2.75 0.69 2.08
CA LEU A 25 2.22 2.04 2.31
C LEU A 25 2.71 3.03 1.26
N SER A 26 3.97 2.92 0.83
CA SER A 26 4.53 3.76 -0.23
C SER A 26 3.82 3.54 -1.56
N ASN A 27 3.58 2.29 -1.94
CA ASN A 27 2.89 1.91 -3.17
C ASN A 27 1.41 2.32 -3.13
N LEU A 28 0.73 2.15 -2.00
CA LEU A 28 -0.66 2.61 -1.83
C LEU A 28 -0.77 4.12 -1.95
N LEU A 29 0.14 4.89 -1.34
CA LEU A 29 0.17 6.34 -1.48
C LEU A 29 0.55 6.80 -2.89
N ALA A 30 1.31 6.02 -3.64
CA ALA A 30 1.61 6.32 -5.05
C ALA A 30 0.34 6.30 -5.92
N LEU A 31 -0.68 5.51 -5.55
CA LEU A 31 -1.97 5.51 -6.25
C LEU A 31 -2.70 6.86 -6.19
N GLU A 32 -2.38 7.75 -5.25
CA GLU A 32 -2.96 9.10 -5.21
C GLU A 32 -2.63 9.91 -6.47
N THR A 33 -1.55 9.55 -7.17
CA THR A 33 -1.19 10.17 -8.45
C THR A 33 -2.06 9.69 -9.62
N GLU A 34 -2.62 8.48 -9.52
CA GLU A 34 -3.48 7.85 -10.52
C GLU A 34 -4.98 8.03 -10.20
N PHE A 35 -5.32 8.17 -8.91
CA PHE A 35 -6.68 8.24 -8.40
C PHE A 35 -6.81 9.37 -7.37
N ASP A 36 -7.54 10.44 -7.71
CA ASP A 36 -7.79 11.60 -6.84
C ASP A 36 -8.40 11.30 -5.46
N ASN A 37 -8.97 10.10 -5.27
CA ASN A 37 -9.64 9.73 -4.02
C ASN A 37 -9.52 8.23 -3.76
N LEU A 38 -8.53 7.86 -2.95
CA LEU A 38 -8.32 6.48 -2.51
C LEU A 38 -9.42 5.97 -1.58
N HIS A 39 -10.12 6.85 -0.85
CA HIS A 39 -11.20 6.44 0.08
C HIS A 39 -12.40 5.86 -0.68
N ALA A 40 -12.56 6.19 -1.96
CA ALA A 40 -13.60 5.66 -2.83
C ALA A 40 -13.29 4.25 -3.38
N TRP A 41 -12.27 3.54 -2.87
CA TRP A 41 -11.92 2.18 -3.32
C TRP A 41 -13.09 1.18 -3.24
N GLY A 42 -13.99 1.37 -2.28
CA GLY A 42 -15.22 0.58 -2.17
C GLY A 42 -16.20 0.79 -3.34
N ALA A 43 -16.20 1.96 -3.98
CA ALA A 43 -17.12 2.28 -5.08
C ALA A 43 -16.46 2.25 -6.47
N ARG A 44 -15.13 2.14 -6.54
CA ARG A 44 -14.34 2.22 -7.79
C ARG A 44 -13.65 0.88 -8.08
N PRO A 45 -14.20 0.03 -8.97
CA PRO A 45 -13.64 -1.29 -9.26
C PRO A 45 -12.17 -1.27 -9.72
N ALA A 46 -11.78 -0.27 -10.52
CA ALA A 46 -10.40 -0.13 -10.98
C ALA A 46 -9.42 0.14 -9.82
N LEU A 47 -9.79 1.06 -8.92
CA LEU A 47 -9.00 1.37 -7.72
C LEU A 47 -8.92 0.16 -6.78
N ARG A 48 -10.04 -0.54 -6.57
CA ARG A 48 -10.06 -1.78 -5.77
C ARG A 48 -9.12 -2.83 -6.34
N ARG A 49 -9.13 -3.03 -7.66
CA ARG A 49 -8.23 -3.98 -8.34
C ARG A 49 -6.77 -3.59 -8.14
N ARG A 50 -6.42 -2.30 -8.32
CA ARG A 50 -5.05 -1.82 -8.09
C ARG A 50 -4.58 -1.99 -6.64
N MET A 51 -5.44 -1.70 -5.66
CA MET A 51 -5.12 -1.96 -4.26
C MET A 51 -4.88 -3.43 -3.98
N ALA A 52 -5.70 -4.32 -4.56
CA ALA A 52 -5.51 -5.77 -4.42
C ALA A 52 -4.19 -6.24 -5.02
N GLU A 53 -3.83 -5.78 -6.23
CA GLU A 53 -2.54 -6.08 -6.88
C GLU A 53 -1.35 -5.71 -5.97
N ILE A 54 -1.34 -4.49 -5.41
CA ILE A 54 -0.28 -4.05 -4.50
C ILE A 54 -0.19 -4.93 -3.25
N ILE A 55 -1.32 -5.31 -2.67
CA ILE A 55 -1.37 -6.15 -1.47
C ILE A 55 -0.87 -7.56 -1.79
N ASP A 56 -1.35 -8.16 -2.89
CA ASP A 56 -0.98 -9.51 -3.30
C ASP A 56 0.51 -9.61 -3.63
N GLU A 57 1.08 -8.61 -4.31
CA GLU A 57 2.52 -8.53 -4.60
C GLU A 57 3.38 -8.38 -3.34
N SER A 58 2.81 -7.80 -2.28
CA SER A 58 3.51 -7.52 -1.03
C SER A 58 3.35 -8.60 0.01
N MET A 59 2.44 -9.56 -0.20
CA MET A 59 2.38 -10.75 0.63
C MET A 59 3.45 -11.73 0.16
N PRO A 60 4.30 -12.26 1.06
CA PRO A 60 5.18 -13.35 0.70
C PRO A 60 4.31 -14.47 0.17
N SER A 61 4.58 -14.94 -1.05
CA SER A 61 3.88 -16.07 -1.63
C SER A 61 3.87 -17.18 -0.59
N GLY A 62 2.69 -17.46 -0.03
CA GLY A 62 2.50 -18.61 0.81
C GLY A 62 2.75 -19.81 -0.08
N ASP A 63 4.00 -20.28 -0.08
CA ASP A 63 4.35 -21.56 -0.67
C ASP A 63 3.40 -22.57 -0.06
N GLY A 64 2.67 -23.25 -0.94
CA GLY A 64 1.70 -24.25 -0.54
C GLY A 64 2.42 -25.30 0.27
N GLY A 65 2.18 -25.29 1.58
CA GLY A 65 2.47 -26.40 2.46
C GLY A 65 1.65 -27.61 2.05
N ALA A 66 2.17 -28.35 1.06
CA ALA A 66 1.89 -29.75 0.83
C ALA A 66 3.24 -30.46 0.86
N SER A 67 3.64 -30.89 2.06
CA SER A 67 4.68 -31.91 2.29
C SER A 67 4.10 -32.94 3.24
#